data_AF-A0A2G6C9Z9-F1
#
_entry.id   AF-A0A2G6C9Z9-F1
#
_cell.length_a   1.000
_cell.length_b   1.000
_cell.length_c   1.000
_cell.angle_alpha   90.00
_cell.angle_beta   90.00
_cell.angle_gamma   90.00
#
_symmetry.space_group_name_H-M   'P 1'
#
loop_
_entity.id
_entity.type
_entity.pdbx_description
1 polymer ?
#
loop_
_entity_poly.entity_id
_entity_poly.type
_entity_poly.pdbx_seq_one_letter_code
_entity_poly.pdbx_strand_id
1 'polypeptide(L)'
;MSYLFKRYRGDKRRAIAAYNAGEGNVKPGRRIRNIGYVNKVMRAYNKLSSGKKRRAFNPRKAHKLKKTSLKKRKRNRVNRVSKRATRKAPRRNKRTTFHVKKGHTVYEVMRQTGVPVKKIIRLNGLKAPYHLQAGEYVRIR
;
A
#
# COMPACT_ATOMS: atom_id res chain seq x y z
N MET A 1 23.10 -1.02 1.98
CA MET A 1 22.24 -1.48 0.85
C MET A 1 22.96 -2.30 -0.22
N SER A 2 24.29 -2.13 -0.41
CA SER A 2 25.11 -2.93 -1.34
C SER A 2 24.99 -4.45 -1.13
N TYR A 3 25.11 -4.92 0.12
CA TYR A 3 25.04 -6.34 0.49
C TYR A 3 23.72 -7.02 0.06
N LEU A 4 22.58 -6.38 0.33
CA LEU A 4 21.26 -6.90 -0.04
C LEU A 4 21.07 -7.00 -1.57
N PHE A 5 21.57 -6.03 -2.34
CA PHE A 5 21.49 -6.12 -3.80
C PHE A 5 22.35 -7.27 -4.34
N LYS A 6 23.54 -7.53 -3.77
CA LYS A 6 24.37 -8.68 -4.14
C LYS A 6 23.65 -10.00 -3.81
N ARG A 7 23.08 -10.12 -2.61
CA ARG A 7 22.35 -11.30 -2.14
C ARG A 7 21.12 -11.65 -2.99
N TYR A 8 20.39 -10.64 -3.47
CA TYR A 8 19.22 -10.83 -4.33
C TYR A 8 19.52 -10.64 -5.82
N ARG A 9 20.78 -10.76 -6.27
CA ARG A 9 21.19 -10.68 -7.68
C ARG A 9 20.64 -9.43 -8.40
N GLY A 10 20.62 -8.29 -7.71
CA GLY A 10 20.09 -7.02 -8.23
C GLY A 10 18.57 -6.84 -8.15
N ASP A 11 17.82 -7.82 -7.64
CA ASP A 11 16.36 -7.70 -7.44
C ASP A 11 16.05 -6.69 -6.33
N LYS A 12 15.86 -5.44 -6.76
CA LYS A 12 15.65 -4.32 -5.84
C LYS A 12 14.41 -4.47 -4.99
N ARG A 13 13.37 -5.13 -5.52
CA ARG A 13 12.13 -5.35 -4.77
C ARG A 13 12.37 -6.30 -3.61
N ARG A 14 13.11 -7.40 -3.82
CA ARG A 14 13.47 -8.31 -2.75
C ARG A 14 14.45 -7.71 -1.77
N ALA A 15 15.47 -7.00 -2.23
CA ALA A 15 16.44 -6.32 -1.37
C ALA A 15 15.75 -5.34 -0.39
N ILE A 16 14.83 -4.51 -0.91
CA ILE A 16 14.07 -3.56 -0.08
C ILE A 16 13.06 -4.26 0.82
N ALA A 17 12.42 -5.33 0.34
CA ALA A 17 11.54 -6.15 1.17
C ALA A 17 12.31 -6.78 2.33
N ALA A 18 13.50 -7.30 2.07
CA ALA A 18 14.36 -7.96 3.04
C ALA A 18 14.93 -6.97 4.08
N TYR A 19 15.35 -5.77 3.64
CA TYR A 19 15.75 -4.70 4.54
C TYR A 19 14.64 -4.36 5.56
N ASN A 20 13.40 -4.25 5.08
CA ASN A 20 12.28 -3.84 5.92
C ASN A 20 11.68 -5.00 6.74
N ALA A 21 11.61 -6.21 6.20
CA ALA A 21 10.94 -7.36 6.81
C ALA A 21 11.88 -8.34 7.54
N GLY A 22 13.19 -8.07 7.49
CA GLY A 22 14.22 -9.00 7.93
C GLY A 22 14.58 -10.01 6.83
N GLU A 23 15.88 -10.19 6.62
CA GLU A 23 16.46 -11.03 5.57
C GLU A 23 16.03 -12.50 5.60
N GLY A 24 15.63 -13.03 6.77
CA GLY A 24 15.13 -14.40 6.94
C GLY A 24 13.74 -14.65 6.33
N ASN A 25 12.94 -13.59 6.13
CA ASN A 25 11.55 -13.68 5.68
C ASN A 25 11.36 -13.51 4.17
N VAL A 26 12.40 -13.09 3.45
CA VAL A 26 12.39 -12.88 2.00
C VAL A 26 13.39 -13.83 1.37
N LYS A 27 12.99 -15.07 1.10
CA LYS A 27 13.89 -16.06 0.46
C LYS A 27 13.92 -15.88 -1.06
N PRO A 28 15.09 -16.04 -1.72
CA PRO A 28 15.16 -16.16 -3.18
C PRO A 28 14.17 -17.24 -3.68
N GLY A 29 13.47 -16.96 -4.77
CA GLY A 29 12.47 -17.89 -5.35
C GLY A 29 11.12 -17.97 -4.63
N ARG A 30 10.99 -17.53 -3.37
CA ARG A 30 9.69 -17.54 -2.66
C ARG A 30 8.88 -16.26 -2.88
N ARG A 31 7.55 -16.40 -2.75
CA ARG A 31 6.60 -15.29 -2.89
C ARG A 31 6.82 -14.26 -1.78
N ILE A 32 7.03 -13.00 -2.16
CA ILE A 32 7.08 -11.87 -1.22
C ILE A 32 5.69 -11.73 -0.59
N ARG A 33 5.59 -11.89 0.73
CA ARG A 33 4.29 -11.84 1.43
C ARG A 33 3.72 -10.42 1.50
N ASN A 34 4.57 -9.39 1.52
CA ASN A 34 4.18 -7.99 1.71
C ASN A 34 4.38 -7.10 0.46
N ILE A 35 3.82 -7.52 -0.68
CA ILE A 35 3.97 -6.81 -1.97
C ILE A 35 3.44 -5.37 -1.89
N GLY A 36 2.36 -5.13 -1.13
CA GLY A 36 1.75 -3.80 -1.00
C GLY A 36 2.65 -2.76 -0.34
N TYR A 37 3.30 -3.12 0.76
CA TYR A 37 4.28 -2.25 1.43
C TYR A 37 5.52 -2.05 0.56
N VAL A 38 6.05 -3.13 -0.03
CA VAL A 38 7.21 -3.08 -0.94
C VAL A 38 6.94 -2.13 -2.11
N ASN A 39 5.77 -2.19 -2.74
CA ASN A 39 5.39 -1.27 -3.80
C ASN A 39 5.33 0.18 -3.34
N LYS A 40 4.91 0.46 -2.10
CA LYS A 40 4.89 1.81 -1.53
C LYS A 40 6.31 2.35 -1.35
N VAL A 41 7.22 1.55 -0.78
CA VAL A 41 8.62 1.93 -0.60
C VAL A 41 9.32 2.11 -1.96
N MET A 42 9.09 1.21 -2.92
CA MET A 42 9.62 1.35 -4.28
C MET A 42 9.18 2.64 -4.96
N ARG A 43 7.94 3.10 -4.75
CA ARG A 43 7.46 4.38 -5.29
C ARG A 43 8.19 5.57 -4.67
N ALA A 44 8.42 5.55 -3.35
CA ALA A 44 9.17 6.60 -2.66
C ALA A 44 10.64 6.58 -3.09
N TYR A 45 11.27 5.41 -3.12
CA TYR A 45 12.63 5.22 -3.58
C TYR A 45 12.81 5.68 -5.02
N ASN A 46 11.95 5.27 -5.96
CA ASN A 46 12.05 5.72 -7.35
C ASN A 46 11.81 7.24 -7.49
N LYS A 47 10.96 7.84 -6.66
CA LYS A 47 10.73 9.29 -6.65
C LYS A 47 11.95 10.07 -6.15
N LEU A 48 12.74 9.49 -5.25
CA LEU A 48 13.95 10.09 -4.67
C LEU A 48 15.21 9.76 -5.49
N SER A 49 15.30 8.54 -6.03
CA SER A 49 16.45 8.02 -6.79
C SER A 49 16.42 8.41 -8.26
N SER A 50 15.24 8.59 -8.87
CA SER A 50 15.19 9.36 -10.12
C SER A 50 15.50 10.79 -9.72
N GLY A 51 16.73 11.26 -9.99
CA GLY A 51 17.16 12.66 -9.85
C GLY A 51 16.36 13.55 -10.79
N LYS A 52 15.04 13.56 -10.62
CA LYS A 52 14.07 14.17 -11.51
C LYS A 52 14.23 15.65 -11.30
N LYS A 53 15.07 16.29 -12.14
CA LYS A 53 15.06 17.74 -12.36
C LYS A 53 13.59 18.15 -12.35
N ARG A 54 13.21 18.97 -11.35
CA ARG A 54 11.84 19.49 -11.27
C ARG A 54 11.56 20.06 -12.65
N ARG A 55 10.60 19.51 -13.39
CA ARG A 55 10.20 20.10 -14.68
C ARG A 55 9.87 21.54 -14.36
N ALA A 56 10.56 22.48 -15.00
CA ALA A 56 10.30 23.90 -14.84
C ALA A 56 8.80 24.12 -14.99
N PHE A 57 8.23 24.90 -14.07
CA PHE A 57 6.81 25.24 -14.10
C PHE A 57 6.52 25.93 -15.43
N ASN A 58 5.76 25.25 -16.30
CA ASN A 58 5.36 25.82 -17.59
C ASN A 58 3.92 26.37 -17.45
N PRO A 59 3.75 27.71 -17.39
CA PRO A 59 2.44 28.33 -17.14
C PRO A 59 1.43 28.05 -18.26
N ARG A 60 1.88 27.90 -19.51
CA ARG A 60 1.00 27.59 -20.67
C ARG A 60 0.36 26.20 -20.55
N LYS A 61 1.08 25.22 -19.99
CA LYS A 61 0.56 23.86 -19.77
C LYS A 61 -0.49 23.82 -18.65
N ALA A 62 -0.33 24.64 -17.61
CA ALA A 62 -1.29 24.75 -16.50
C ALA A 62 -2.66 25.29 -16.95
N HIS A 63 -2.68 26.28 -17.85
CA HIS A 63 -3.93 26.83 -18.39
C HIS A 63 -4.69 25.83 -19.28
N LYS A 64 -3.98 25.08 -20.14
CA LYS A 64 -4.56 23.97 -20.93
C LYS A 64 -5.10 22.84 -20.05
N LEU A 65 -4.44 22.54 -18.93
CA LEU A 65 -4.91 21.58 -17.91
C LEU A 65 -6.20 22.05 -17.22
N LYS A 66 -6.37 23.35 -16.94
CA LYS A 66 -7.62 23.90 -16.38
C LYS A 66 -8.81 23.70 -17.34
N LYS A 67 -8.67 24.08 -18.62
CA LYS A 67 -9.74 23.93 -19.63
C LYS A 67 -10.13 22.46 -19.89
N THR A 68 -9.14 21.57 -19.96
CA THR A 68 -9.38 20.12 -20.11
C THR A 68 -9.96 19.48 -18.84
N SER A 69 -9.63 19.98 -17.64
CA SER A 69 -10.22 19.50 -16.38
C SER A 69 -11.73 19.79 -16.28
N LEU A 70 -12.19 20.94 -16.79
CA LEU A 70 -13.62 21.31 -16.81
C LEU A 70 -14.42 20.42 -17.76
N LYS A 71 -13.90 20.17 -18.98
CA LYS A 71 -14.50 19.23 -19.95
C LYS A 71 -14.52 17.78 -19.39
N LYS A 72 -13.45 17.37 -18.70
CA LYS A 72 -13.35 16.06 -18.02
C LYS A 72 -14.32 15.92 -16.84
N ARG A 73 -14.57 17.00 -16.08
CA ARG A 73 -15.56 17.03 -14.98
C ARG A 73 -16.99 16.84 -15.51
N LYS A 74 -17.38 17.52 -16.60
CA LYS A 74 -18.70 17.31 -17.25
C LYS A 74 -18.87 15.88 -17.75
N ARG A 75 -17.87 15.31 -18.44
CA ARG A 75 -17.89 13.91 -18.93
C ARG A 75 -17.92 12.87 -17.78
N ASN A 76 -17.19 13.11 -16.69
CA ASN A 76 -17.20 12.24 -15.52
C ASN A 76 -18.51 12.30 -14.73
N ARG A 77 -19.25 13.43 -14.76
CA ARG A 77 -20.57 13.55 -14.13
C ARG A 77 -21.58 12.66 -14.84
N VAL A 78 -21.62 12.70 -16.17
CA VAL A 78 -22.50 11.83 -17.00
C VAL A 78 -22.15 10.35 -16.78
N ASN A 79 -20.86 9.99 -16.79
CA ASN A 79 -20.42 8.62 -16.54
C ASN A 79 -20.66 8.13 -15.09
N ARG A 80 -20.79 9.03 -14.11
CA ARG A 80 -21.10 8.65 -12.72
C ARG A 80 -22.58 8.30 -12.54
N VAL A 81 -23.47 8.98 -13.25
CA VAL A 81 -24.91 8.72 -13.23
C VAL A 81 -25.19 7.36 -13.86
N SER A 82 -24.62 7.07 -15.04
CA SER A 82 -24.80 5.77 -15.72
C SER A 82 -24.16 4.59 -14.97
N LYS A 83 -23.03 4.79 -14.29
CA LYS A 83 -22.38 3.75 -13.46
C LYS A 83 -23.08 3.46 -12.14
N ARG A 84 -23.94 4.37 -11.63
CA ARG A 84 -24.70 4.13 -10.40
C ARG A 84 -25.88 3.19 -10.65
N ALA A 85 -26.49 3.26 -11.84
CA ALA A 85 -27.61 2.42 -12.26
C ALA A 85 -27.22 0.93 -12.49
N THR A 86 -25.94 0.62 -12.71
CA THR A 86 -25.46 -0.75 -12.99
C THR A 86 -24.61 -1.36 -11.87
N ARG A 87 -24.63 -0.79 -10.66
CA ARG A 87 -23.90 -1.38 -9.52
C ARG A 87 -24.60 -2.68 -9.10
N LYS A 88 -24.13 -3.81 -9.63
CA LYS A 88 -24.37 -5.15 -9.07
C LYS A 88 -24.32 -5.08 -7.54
N ALA A 89 -25.27 -5.76 -6.89
CA ALA A 89 -25.42 -5.83 -5.43
C ALA A 89 -24.06 -5.92 -4.73
N PRO A 90 -23.87 -5.22 -3.59
CA PRO A 90 -22.58 -5.17 -2.92
C PRO A 90 -22.07 -6.60 -2.70
N ARG A 91 -20.99 -6.96 -3.39
CA ARG A 91 -20.32 -8.25 -3.21
C ARG A 91 -20.04 -8.38 -1.73
N ARG A 92 -20.68 -9.36 -1.07
CA ARG A 92 -20.49 -9.69 0.34
C ARG A 92 -18.99 -9.65 0.66
N ASN A 93 -18.56 -8.60 1.36
CA ASN A 93 -17.15 -8.42 1.67
C ASN A 93 -16.73 -9.59 2.55
N LYS A 94 -15.89 -10.48 2.02
CA LYS A 94 -15.27 -11.54 2.81
C LYS A 94 -14.46 -10.87 3.92
N ARG A 95 -14.94 -10.97 5.15
CA ARG A 95 -14.21 -10.54 6.34
C ARG A 95 -12.99 -11.45 6.46
N THR A 96 -11.82 -10.85 6.48
CA THR A 96 -10.57 -11.60 6.73
C THR A 96 -10.03 -11.15 8.08
N THR A 97 -9.69 -12.11 8.93
CA THR A 97 -9.13 -11.89 10.26
C THR A 97 -7.72 -12.48 10.37
N PHE A 98 -6.99 -12.01 11.36
CA PHE A 98 -5.65 -12.47 11.70
C PHE A 98 -5.61 -12.84 13.19
N HIS A 99 -5.16 -14.06 13.50
CA HIS A 99 -5.07 -14.56 14.86
C HIS A 99 -3.81 -14.04 15.56
N VAL A 100 -4.00 -13.28 16.64
CA VAL A 100 -2.92 -12.67 17.42
C VAL A 100 -2.30 -13.72 18.34
N LYS A 101 -0.96 -13.78 18.40
CA LYS A 101 -0.21 -14.63 19.31
C LYS A 101 0.44 -13.78 20.40
N LYS A 102 0.89 -14.41 21.48
CA LYS A 102 1.65 -13.73 22.55
C LYS A 102 2.83 -12.96 21.95
N GLY A 103 2.97 -11.69 22.31
CA GLY A 103 4.01 -10.78 21.80
C GLY A 103 3.65 -10.04 20.50
N HIS A 104 2.54 -10.38 19.83
CA HIS A 104 2.15 -9.67 18.61
C HIS A 104 1.74 -8.21 18.86
N THR A 105 2.19 -7.34 17.96
CA THR A 105 1.79 -5.92 17.92
C THR A 105 1.05 -5.60 16.63
N VAL A 106 0.37 -4.46 16.56
CA VAL A 106 -0.27 -3.98 15.32
C VAL A 106 0.75 -3.85 14.18
N TYR A 107 2.01 -3.55 14.50
CA TYR A 107 3.10 -3.53 13.53
C TYR A 107 3.43 -4.90 12.99
N GLU A 108 3.43 -5.94 13.82
CA GLU A 108 3.62 -7.32 13.37
C GLU A 108 2.47 -7.80 12.50
N VAL A 109 1.22 -7.48 12.88
CA VAL A 109 0.06 -7.77 12.03
C VAL A 109 0.21 -7.08 10.67
N MET A 110 0.63 -5.82 10.61
CA MET A 110 0.94 -5.14 9.35
C MET A 110 2.06 -5.86 8.58
N ARG A 111 3.14 -6.27 9.25
CA ARG A 111 4.28 -6.95 8.60
C ARG A 111 3.86 -8.28 7.98
N GLN A 112 3.04 -9.06 8.68
CA GLN A 112 2.60 -10.39 8.24
C GLN A 112 1.49 -10.32 7.18
N THR A 113 0.55 -9.39 7.31
CA THR A 113 -0.64 -9.29 6.43
C THR A 113 -0.48 -8.27 5.30
N GLY A 114 0.48 -7.35 5.41
CA GLY A 114 0.66 -6.22 4.48
C GLY A 114 -0.39 -5.11 4.59
N VAL A 115 -1.33 -5.22 5.53
CA VAL A 115 -2.38 -4.22 5.73
C VAL A 115 -1.84 -3.05 6.55
N PRO A 116 -1.98 -1.79 6.09
CA PRO A 116 -1.42 -0.64 6.80
C PRO A 116 -1.96 -0.52 8.23
N VAL A 117 -1.09 -0.17 9.19
CA VAL A 117 -1.45 0.04 10.61
C VAL A 117 -2.69 0.92 10.77
N LYS A 118 -2.74 2.08 10.11
CA LYS A 118 -3.91 2.99 10.16
C LYS A 118 -5.21 2.31 9.70
N LYS A 119 -5.15 1.40 8.73
CA LYS A 119 -6.31 0.62 8.29
C LYS A 119 -6.69 -0.43 9.33
N ILE A 120 -5.72 -1.13 9.92
CA ILE A 120 -5.97 -2.11 11.00
C ILE A 120 -6.63 -1.43 12.20
N ILE A 121 -6.07 -0.31 12.67
CA ILE A 121 -6.62 0.49 13.77
C ILE A 121 -8.07 0.86 13.49
N ARG A 122 -8.35 1.43 12.31
CA ARG A 122 -9.71 1.85 11.95
C ARG A 122 -10.69 0.68 11.84
N LEU A 123 -10.27 -0.47 11.33
CA LEU A 123 -11.15 -1.64 11.18
C LEU A 123 -11.52 -2.29 12.52
N ASN A 124 -10.67 -2.15 13.52
CA ASN A 124 -10.82 -2.78 14.82
C ASN A 124 -11.11 -1.78 15.95
N GLY A 125 -11.21 -0.49 15.64
CA GLY A 125 -11.48 0.55 16.64
C GLY A 125 -10.39 0.67 17.70
N LEU A 126 -9.13 0.30 17.40
CA LEU A 126 -8.06 0.29 18.38
C LEU A 126 -7.78 1.71 18.90
N LYS A 127 -7.70 1.86 20.22
CA LYS A 127 -7.30 3.10 20.89
C LYS A 127 -5.85 2.98 21.34
N ALA A 128 -5.13 4.11 21.41
CA ALA A 128 -3.80 4.13 22.01
C ALA A 128 -3.92 3.62 23.46
N PRO A 129 -3.01 2.76 23.94
CA PRO A 129 -1.69 2.40 23.39
C PRO A 129 -1.65 1.26 22.33
N TYR A 130 -2.76 0.96 21.66
CA TYR A 130 -2.88 -0.03 20.56
C TYR A 130 -2.42 -1.44 20.94
N HIS A 131 -2.64 -1.84 22.19
CA HIS A 131 -2.38 -3.20 22.64
C HIS A 131 -3.28 -4.19 21.91
N LEU A 132 -2.69 -5.32 21.55
CA LEU A 132 -3.40 -6.49 21.05
C LEU A 132 -3.28 -7.60 22.09
N GLN A 133 -4.37 -8.34 22.31
CA GLN A 133 -4.37 -9.46 23.23
C GLN A 133 -4.07 -10.76 22.49
N ALA A 134 -3.28 -11.64 23.11
CA ALA A 134 -3.04 -12.96 22.56
C ALA A 134 -4.38 -13.73 22.47
N GLY A 135 -4.61 -14.42 21.34
CA GLY A 135 -5.88 -15.10 21.05
C GLY A 135 -6.90 -14.23 20.30
N GLU A 136 -6.70 -12.92 20.22
CA GLU A 136 -7.64 -12.03 19.54
C GLU A 136 -7.62 -12.20 18.01
N TYR A 137 -8.76 -11.99 17.36
CA TYR A 137 -8.87 -11.94 15.89
C TYR A 137 -8.97 -10.51 15.37
N VAL A 138 -7.88 -10.03 14.78
CA VAL A 138 -7.80 -8.68 14.21
C VAL A 138 -8.34 -8.67 12.77
N ARG A 139 -9.31 -7.81 12.49
CA ARG A 139 -9.89 -7.60 11.16
C ARG A 139 -8.91 -6.88 10.25
N ILE A 140 -8.70 -7.41 9.05
CA ILE A 140 -7.75 -6.86 8.07
C ILE A 140 -8.40 -6.48 6.72
N ARG A 141 -9.66 -6.88 6.49
CA ARG A 141 -10.41 -6.55 5.27
C ARG A 141 -11.89 -6.38 5.51
#